data_AF-A0A6L8F2J5-F1
#
_entry.id   AF-A0A6L8F2J5-F1
#
_cell.length_a   1.000
_cell.length_b   1.000
_cell.length_c   1.000
_cell.angle_alpha   90.00
_cell.angle_beta   90.00
_cell.angle_gamma   90.00
#
_symmetry.space_group_name_H-M   'P 1'
#
loop_
_entity.id
_entity.type
_entity.pdbx_description
1 polymer ?
#
loop_
_entity_poly.entity_id
_entity_poly.type
_entity_poly.pdbx_seq_one_letter_code
_entity_poly.pdbx_strand_id
1 'polypeptide(L)'
;MPKLNLKPSHKAIRAFYATLQQYEQHAVRHEGAVSSPFETLLHTCAKQVNATLIPQYAMHAAAGNRIVVDGVILDAYGLPFAYWEPKRSHREFDTDDGILQWADVSMGTTKK
;
A
#
# COMPACT_ATOMS: atom_id res chain seq x y z
N MET A 1 -17.92 -10.11 3.25
CA MET A 1 -16.74 -9.34 2.82
C MET A 1 -16.55 -9.54 1.32
N PRO A 2 -16.35 -8.47 0.53
CA PRO A 2 -16.04 -8.61 -0.89
C PRO A 2 -14.73 -9.40 -1.07
N LYS A 3 -14.70 -10.31 -2.04
CA LYS A 3 -13.57 -11.23 -2.25
C LYS A 3 -12.63 -10.66 -3.30
N LEU A 4 -11.45 -10.25 -2.85
CA LEU A 4 -10.37 -9.80 -3.73
C LEU A 4 -9.83 -11.00 -4.52
N ASN A 5 -9.85 -10.94 -5.85
CA ASN A 5 -9.37 -12.04 -6.71
C ASN A 5 -7.95 -11.73 -7.21
N LEU A 6 -6.99 -11.71 -6.29
CA LEU A 6 -5.57 -11.53 -6.62
C LEU A 6 -4.90 -12.90 -6.80
N LYS A 7 -4.67 -13.30 -8.04
CA LYS A 7 -3.72 -14.38 -8.38
C LYS A 7 -2.37 -13.74 -8.71
N PRO A 8 -1.21 -14.37 -8.42
CA PRO A 8 0.11 -13.86 -8.84
C PRO A 8 0.21 -13.58 -10.34
N SER A 9 -0.57 -14.28 -11.17
CA SER A 9 -0.67 -14.06 -12.61
C SER A 9 -1.52 -12.84 -13.01
N HIS A 10 -2.15 -12.16 -12.06
CA HIS A 10 -3.00 -11.01 -12.32
C HIS A 10 -2.18 -9.85 -12.90
N LYS A 11 -2.72 -9.20 -13.93
CA LYS A 11 -2.04 -8.13 -14.69
C LYS A 11 -1.49 -7.04 -13.77
N ALA A 12 -2.27 -6.61 -12.77
CA ALA A 12 -1.87 -5.58 -11.81
C ALA A 12 -0.64 -5.97 -10.98
N ILE A 13 -0.57 -7.22 -10.50
CA ILE A 13 0.58 -7.72 -9.74
C ILE A 13 1.81 -7.78 -10.64
N ARG A 14 1.67 -8.32 -11.85
CA ARG A 14 2.77 -8.37 -12.82
C ARG A 14 3.30 -6.98 -13.18
N ALA A 15 2.41 -6.02 -13.41
CA ALA A 15 2.78 -4.64 -13.73
C ALA A 15 3.54 -3.98 -12.57
N PHE A 16 3.12 -4.24 -11.32
CA PHE A 16 3.83 -3.77 -10.14
C PHE A 16 5.26 -4.33 -10.07
N TYR A 17 5.44 -5.65 -10.14
CA TYR A 17 6.79 -6.25 -10.14
C TYR A 17 7.65 -5.82 -11.33
N ALA A 18 7.06 -5.68 -12.53
CA ALA A 18 7.77 -5.16 -13.70
C ALA A 18 8.27 -3.73 -13.50
N THR A 19 7.47 -2.88 -12.84
CA THR A 19 7.89 -1.50 -12.51
C THR A 19 9.05 -1.48 -11.53
N LEU A 20 9.02 -2.35 -10.51
CA LEU A 20 10.14 -2.46 -9.56
C LEU A 20 11.41 -2.95 -10.24
N GLN A 21 11.30 -3.93 -11.14
CA GLN A 21 12.45 -4.41 -11.91
C GLN A 21 13.05 -3.30 -12.79
N GLN A 22 12.22 -2.43 -13.37
CA GLN A 22 12.70 -1.26 -14.11
C GLN A 22 13.44 -0.28 -13.19
N TYR A 23 12.96 -0.04 -11.97
CA TYR A 23 13.63 0.84 -11.01
C TYR A 23 14.98 0.29 -10.57
N GLU A 24 15.09 -1.03 -10.39
CA GLU A 24 16.37 -1.68 -10.10
C GLU A 24 17.40 -1.51 -11.22
N GLN A 25 16.98 -1.57 -12.49
CA GLN A 25 17.86 -1.30 -13.64
C GLN A 25 18.44 0.12 -13.63
N HIS A 26 17.75 1.05 -12.98
CA HIS A 26 18.18 2.44 -12.79
C HIS A 26 18.82 2.69 -11.42
N ALA A 27 19.14 1.64 -10.66
CA ALA A 27 19.67 1.71 -9.28
C ALA A 27 18.78 2.52 -8.30
N VAL A 28 17.49 2.66 -8.60
CA VAL A 28 16.51 3.34 -7.75
C VAL A 28 15.95 2.31 -6.76
N ARG A 29 16.42 2.36 -5.52
CA ARG A 29 16.09 1.38 -4.46
C ARG A 29 15.52 1.98 -3.18
N HIS A 30 15.17 3.26 -3.19
CA HIS A 30 14.67 3.94 -2.00
C HIS A 30 13.15 3.74 -1.83
N GLU A 31 12.69 3.84 -0.59
CA GLU A 31 11.28 3.66 -0.16
C GLU A 31 10.29 4.42 -1.04
N GLY A 32 10.56 5.70 -1.33
CA GLY A 32 9.67 6.53 -2.16
C GLY A 32 9.48 6.03 -3.60
N ALA A 33 10.41 5.23 -4.13
CA ALA A 33 10.26 4.62 -5.44
C ALA A 33 9.31 3.42 -5.40
N VAL A 34 9.18 2.74 -4.27
CA VAL A 34 8.26 1.59 -4.12
C VAL A 34 6.84 2.07 -3.81
N SER A 35 6.70 3.21 -3.13
CA SER A 35 5.40 3.76 -2.72
C SER A 35 4.45 3.99 -3.90
N SER A 36 4.90 4.65 -4.97
CA SER A 36 4.01 5.00 -6.10
C SER A 36 3.52 3.77 -6.91
N PRO A 37 4.37 2.79 -7.27
CA PRO A 37 3.91 1.54 -7.88
C PRO A 37 2.98 0.74 -6.96
N PHE A 38 3.22 0.73 -5.64
CA PHE A 38 2.39 0.01 -4.70
C PHE A 38 1.01 0.69 -4.53
N GLU A 39 0.96 2.02 -4.45
CA GLU A 39 -0.29 2.78 -4.46
C GLU A 39 -1.12 2.48 -5.71
N THR A 40 -0.47 2.39 -6.87
CA THR A 40 -1.11 2.01 -8.14
C THR A 40 -1.74 0.61 -8.07
N LEU A 41 -1.02 -0.35 -7.45
CA LEU A 41 -1.54 -1.70 -7.21
C LEU A 41 -2.76 -1.66 -6.27
N LEU A 42 -2.68 -0.94 -5.16
CA LEU A 42 -3.77 -0.80 -4.19
C LEU A 42 -5.00 -0.14 -4.82
N HIS A 43 -4.83 0.89 -5.65
CA HIS A 43 -5.92 1.50 -6.41
C HIS A 43 -6.64 0.49 -7.29
N THR A 44 -5.88 -0.38 -7.96
CA THR A 44 -6.46 -1.43 -8.81
C THR A 44 -7.22 -2.45 -7.97
N CYS A 45 -6.71 -2.82 -6.80
CA CYS A 45 -7.36 -3.77 -5.89
C CYS A 45 -8.66 -3.19 -5.29
N ALA A 46 -8.63 -1.94 -4.82
CA ALA A 46 -9.76 -1.27 -4.20
C ALA A 46 -10.97 -1.21 -5.15
N LYS A 47 -10.72 -0.87 -6.43
CA LYS A 47 -11.77 -0.84 -7.47
C LYS A 47 -12.48 -2.19 -7.66
N GLN A 48 -11.79 -3.32 -7.50
CA GLN A 48 -12.40 -4.65 -7.65
C GLN A 48 -13.42 -4.97 -6.56
N VAL A 49 -13.32 -4.30 -5.41
CA VAL A 49 -14.17 -4.55 -4.23
C VAL A 49 -15.09 -3.37 -3.93
N ASN A 50 -15.32 -2.48 -4.90
CA ASN A 50 -16.12 -1.26 -4.76
C ASN A 50 -15.64 -0.36 -3.59
N ALA A 51 -14.33 -0.29 -3.41
CA ALA A 51 -13.65 0.57 -2.45
C ALA A 51 -12.80 1.61 -3.18
N THR A 52 -12.42 2.66 -2.46
CA THR A 52 -11.61 3.77 -2.96
C THR A 52 -10.38 3.96 -2.10
N LEU A 53 -9.20 3.94 -2.71
CA LEU A 53 -7.98 4.37 -2.05
C LEU A 53 -7.91 5.90 -2.09
N ILE A 54 -7.68 6.52 -0.93
CA ILE A 54 -7.41 7.95 -0.78
C ILE A 54 -5.98 8.10 -0.26
N PRO A 55 -5.05 8.66 -1.06
CA PRO A 55 -3.68 8.91 -0.63
C PRO A 55 -3.60 10.10 0.33
N GLN A 56 -2.55 10.15 1.16
CA GLN A 56 -2.27 11.25 2.10
C GLN A 56 -3.48 11.63 2.96
N TYR A 57 -4.07 10.65 3.65
CA TYR A 57 -5.33 10.84 4.37
C TYR A 57 -5.11 11.34 5.79
N ALA A 58 -5.67 12.51 6.11
CA ALA A 58 -5.61 13.08 7.45
C ALA A 58 -6.69 12.46 8.36
N MET A 59 -6.29 11.97 9.53
CA MET A 59 -7.20 11.42 10.54
C MET A 59 -6.70 11.72 11.96
N HIS A 60 -7.48 11.36 12.97
CA HIS A 60 -7.04 11.38 14.36
C HIS A 60 -6.68 9.96 14.80
N ALA A 61 -5.50 9.80 15.39
CA ALA A 61 -5.10 8.57 16.05
C ALA A 61 -6.01 8.31 17.26
N ALA A 62 -6.03 7.08 17.77
CA ALA A 62 -6.79 6.74 18.97
C ALA A 62 -6.42 7.64 20.19
N ALA A 63 -5.17 8.11 20.25
CA ALA A 63 -4.68 9.03 21.27
C ALA A 63 -5.13 10.50 21.07
N GLY A 64 -5.93 10.81 20.05
CA GLY A 64 -6.44 12.15 19.75
C GLY A 64 -5.51 13.05 18.92
N ASN A 65 -4.29 12.60 18.62
CA ASN A 65 -3.36 13.35 17.77
C ASN A 65 -3.78 13.30 16.31
N ARG A 66 -3.72 14.43 15.60
CA ARG A 66 -3.88 14.46 14.15
C ARG A 66 -2.66 13.83 13.48
N ILE A 67 -2.90 12.85 12.62
CA ILE A 67 -1.91 12.16 11.81
C ILE A 67 -2.31 12.22 10.33
N VAL A 68 -1.33 12.04 9.44
CA VAL A 68 -1.56 11.86 8.01
C VAL A 68 -0.96 10.52 7.64
N VAL A 69 -1.79 9.63 7.08
CA VAL A 69 -1.37 8.31 6.62
C VAL A 69 -1.13 8.32 5.12
N ASP A 70 -0.22 7.48 4.61
CA ASP A 70 0.07 7.44 3.17
C ASP A 70 -1.14 7.01 2.32
N GLY A 71 -2.03 6.19 2.89
CA GLY A 71 -3.40 6.17 2.40
C GLY A 71 -4.37 5.30 3.19
N VAL A 72 -5.65 5.50 2.86
CA VAL A 72 -6.78 4.77 3.42
C VAL A 72 -7.61 4.17 2.31
N ILE A 73 -8.06 2.93 2.47
CA ILE A 73 -9.04 2.29 1.60
C ILE A 73 -10.40 2.45 2.27
N LEU A 74 -11.28 3.23 1.65
CA LEU A 74 -12.64 3.48 2.10
C LEU A 74 -13.63 2.63 1.32
N ASP A 75 -14.67 2.15 1.99
CA ASP A 75 -15.80 1.49 1.36
C ASP A 75 -16.74 2.49 0.65
N ALA A 76 -17.82 1.97 0.06
CA ALA A 76 -18.81 2.80 -0.63
C ALA A 76 -19.57 3.78 0.29
N TYR A 77 -19.50 3.59 1.61
CA TYR A 77 -20.10 4.46 2.62
C TYR A 77 -19.07 5.40 3.27
N GLY A 78 -17.81 5.37 2.82
CA GLY A 78 -16.73 6.18 3.39
C GLY A 78 -16.14 5.61 4.68
N LEU A 79 -16.42 4.35 5.02
CA LEU A 79 -15.85 3.70 6.20
C LEU A 79 -14.46 3.12 5.88
N PRO A 80 -13.46 3.33 6.75
CA PRO A 80 -12.13 2.73 6.58
C PRO A 80 -12.17 1.20 6.62
N PHE A 81 -11.70 0.56 5.55
CA PHE A 81 -11.40 -0.87 5.50
C PHE A 81 -9.97 -1.17 5.94
N ALA A 82 -9.02 -0.39 5.45
CA ALA A 82 -7.60 -0.58 5.71
C ALA A 82 -6.83 0.73 5.57
N TYR A 83 -5.71 0.81 6.28
CA TYR A 83 -4.72 1.88 6.16
C TYR A 83 -3.43 1.27 5.63
N TRP A 84 -2.70 2.01 4.79
CA TRP A 84 -1.39 1.59 4.29
C TRP A 84 -0.33 2.65 4.58
N GLU A 85 0.85 2.18 4.93
CA GLU A 85 2.06 2.97 5.14
C GLU A 85 3.24 2.22 4.51
N PRO A 86 4.17 2.92 3.84
CA PRO A 86 5.43 2.31 3.48
C PRO A 86 6.19 1.97 4.76
N LYS A 87 6.75 0.76 4.83
CA LYS A 87 7.67 0.45 5.89
C LYS A 87 9.00 1.13 5.62
N ARG A 88 9.34 2.09 6.48
CA ARG A 88 10.70 2.61 6.64
C ARG A 88 11.56 1.52 7.25
N SER A 89 12.23 0.70 6.45
CA SER A 89 13.32 -0.12 6.98
C SER A 89 14.47 0.81 7.35
N HIS A 90 14.63 1.10 8.64
CA HIS A 90 15.83 1.79 9.17
C HIS A 90 17.11 0.93 9.01
N ARG A 91 17.01 -0.25 8.38
CA ARG A 91 18.12 -1.19 8.22
C ARG A 91 18.52 -1.26 6.75
N GLU A 92 19.83 -1.16 6.54
CA GLU A 92 20.53 -1.40 5.28
C GLU A 92 20.07 -2.74 4.68
N PHE A 93 19.80 -2.73 3.38
CA PHE A 93 19.12 -3.77 2.64
C PHE A 93 19.91 -5.09 2.64
N ASP A 94 19.29 -6.17 3.13
CA ASP A 94 19.72 -7.54 2.81
C ASP A 94 18.81 -8.07 1.69
N THR A 95 19.41 -8.63 0.64
CA THR A 95 18.80 -8.69 -0.71
C THR A 95 17.84 -9.86 -0.93
N ASP A 96 17.48 -10.63 0.11
CA ASP A 96 16.84 -11.94 -0.06
C ASP A 96 15.34 -12.02 0.35
N ASP A 97 14.76 -11.01 1.01
CA ASP A 97 13.52 -11.22 1.80
C ASP A 97 12.18 -10.73 1.20
N GLY A 98 12.19 -10.24 -0.04
CA GLY A 98 10.96 -9.98 -0.80
C GLY A 98 10.05 -8.84 -0.29
N ILE A 99 9.03 -8.54 -1.10
CA ILE A 99 8.19 -7.34 -1.02
C ILE A 99 7.40 -7.19 0.30
N LEU A 100 7.25 -8.25 1.09
CA LEU A 100 6.44 -8.25 2.30
C LEU A 100 7.04 -7.45 3.48
N GLN A 101 8.30 -6.99 3.39
CA GLN A 101 8.88 -6.09 4.38
C GLN A 101 8.65 -4.59 4.09
N TRP A 102 8.11 -4.22 2.92
CA TRP A 102 8.15 -2.84 2.43
C TRP A 102 6.88 -2.02 2.65
N ALA A 103 5.78 -2.65 3.04
CA ALA A 103 4.52 -1.97 3.33
C ALA A 103 3.84 -2.60 4.54
N ASP A 104 3.31 -1.77 5.42
CA ASP A 104 2.40 -2.18 6.48
C ASP A 104 0.97 -1.86 6.04
N VAL A 105 0.12 -2.89 5.98
CA VAL A 105 -1.31 -2.74 5.70
C VAL A 105 -2.06 -3.23 6.92
N SER A 106 -2.74 -2.31 7.59
CA SER A 106 -3.53 -2.60 8.78
C SER A 106 -5.02 -2.55 8.46
N MET A 107 -5.76 -3.59 8.84
CA MET A 107 -7.21 -3.65 8.66
C MET A 107 -7.94 -3.14 9.90
N GLY A 108 -9.04 -2.41 9.71
CA GLY A 108 -9.92 -1.96 10.79
C GLY A 108 -10.28 -0.47 10.74
N THR A 109 -11.07 -0.02 11.72
CA THR A 109 -11.63 1.33 11.76
C THR A 109 -10.68 2.36 12.39
N THR A 110 -9.63 1.94 13.08
CA THR A 110 -8.69 2.83 13.80
C THR A 110 -7.24 2.37 13.64
N LYS A 111 -6.33 3.30 13.28
CA LYS A 111 -4.88 3.07 13.35
C LYS A 111 -4.42 3.18 14.82
N LYS A 112 -3.66 2.20 15.32
CA LYS A 112 -3.12 2.19 16.68
C LYS A 112 -2.08 3.29 16.89
#